data_AF-X6LJZ6-F1
#
_entry.id   AF-X6LJZ6-F1
#
_cell.length_a   1.000
_cell.length_b   1.000
_cell.length_c   1.000
_cell.angle_alpha   90.00
_cell.angle_beta   90.00
_cell.angle_gamma   90.00
#
_symmetry.space_group_name_H-M   'P 1'
#
loop_
_entity.id
_entity.type
_entity.pdbx_description
1 polymer ?
#
loop_
_entity_poly.entity_id
_entity_poly.type
_entity_poly.pdbx_seq_one_letter_code
_entity_poly.pdbx_strand_id
1 'polypeptide(L)'
;MFSTTKQSSTITTCQSFDFLFCFFKKKSKIINKRITKEKLLATFRDWKFMEYLMDVASSNKHGDDIATKYATFFIDLVARSASIEEAAIVFHGHEHLIVDSMLKALLDEDNTRTLWHRIVCGQTLVQFLDICSRPTIINPAQAYTDMLGLVPIEPSPNVLHQMFDVCLCSFMSLRHFAQIYIYVQNNKK
;
A
#
# COMPACT_ATOMS: atom_id res chain seq x y z
N MET A 1 0.08 -44.62 30.53
CA MET A 1 0.69 -45.02 29.25
C MET A 1 0.39 -43.91 28.25
N PHE A 2 1.35 -43.00 28.03
CA PHE A 2 1.25 -41.88 27.10
C PHE A 2 2.07 -42.19 25.84
N SER A 3 1.46 -42.03 24.66
CA SER A 3 2.09 -41.88 23.33
C SER A 3 0.99 -41.91 22.27
N THR A 4 0.98 -41.17 21.14
CA THR A 4 1.76 -40.05 20.61
C THR A 4 1.06 -39.59 19.31
N THR A 5 1.06 -38.28 19.06
CA THR A 5 1.17 -37.55 17.76
C THR A 5 0.23 -37.83 16.57
N LYS A 6 -0.38 -36.74 16.06
CA LYS A 6 0.05 -36.12 14.78
C LYS A 6 -0.33 -34.62 14.70
N GLN A 7 0.69 -33.80 14.44
CA GLN A 7 0.64 -32.39 14.03
C GLN A 7 0.36 -32.28 12.52
N SER A 8 -0.39 -31.25 12.10
CA SER A 8 -0.28 -30.51 10.83
C SER A 8 -1.53 -29.65 10.67
N SER A 9 -1.53 -28.39 10.27
CA SER A 9 -0.47 -27.48 9.82
C SER A 9 -1.14 -26.11 9.68
N THR A 10 -1.00 -25.24 10.69
CA THR A 10 -1.44 -23.84 10.61
C THR A 10 -0.32 -23.04 9.97
N ILE A 11 -0.43 -22.77 8.67
CA ILE A 11 0.49 -21.87 7.96
C ILE A 11 0.15 -20.44 8.40
N THR A 12 1.00 -19.92 9.27
CA THR A 12 1.04 -18.58 9.83
C THR A 12 1.32 -17.53 8.74
N THR A 13 0.27 -16.91 8.18
CA THR A 13 0.39 -15.70 7.36
C THR A 13 0.63 -14.42 8.18
N CYS A 14 0.74 -14.53 9.51
CA CYS A 14 1.00 -13.42 10.42
C CYS A 14 2.51 -13.13 10.64
N GLN A 15 3.42 -13.93 10.07
CA GLN A 15 4.87 -13.84 10.36
C GLN A 15 5.68 -12.97 9.38
N SER A 16 5.11 -12.53 8.25
CA SER A 16 5.81 -11.68 7.28
C SER A 16 5.87 -10.21 7.69
N PHE A 17 4.91 -9.74 8.50
CA PHE A 17 4.83 -8.36 8.98
C PHE A 17 5.89 -8.04 10.05
N ASP A 18 6.11 -8.97 10.96
CA ASP A 18 7.11 -8.84 12.01
C ASP A 18 8.54 -8.91 11.48
N PHE A 19 8.81 -9.57 10.35
CA PHE A 19 10.19 -9.67 9.86
C PHE A 19 10.72 -8.35 9.30
N LEU A 20 9.88 -7.61 8.57
CA LEU A 20 10.25 -6.29 8.03
C LEU A 20 10.36 -5.25 9.16
N PHE A 21 9.42 -5.25 10.11
CA PHE A 21 9.40 -4.28 11.21
C PHE A 21 10.31 -4.64 12.41
N CYS A 22 10.55 -5.92 12.70
CA CYS A 22 11.57 -6.35 13.68
C CYS A 22 12.98 -5.99 13.19
N PHE A 23 13.22 -5.90 11.88
CA PHE A 23 14.45 -5.33 11.33
C PHE A 23 14.62 -3.85 11.75
N PHE A 24 13.52 -3.09 11.76
CA PHE A 24 13.52 -1.69 12.22
C PHE A 24 13.58 -1.54 13.74
N LYS A 25 12.98 -2.47 14.50
CA LYS A 25 12.84 -2.37 15.97
C LYS A 25 14.01 -2.99 16.75
N LYS A 26 14.72 -3.97 16.19
CA LYS A 26 15.72 -4.78 16.93
C LYS A 26 17.14 -4.65 16.37
N LYS A 27 17.75 -3.46 16.49
CA LYS A 27 19.21 -3.29 16.68
C LYS A 27 19.56 -1.90 17.23
N SER A 28 19.44 -1.75 18.55
CA SER A 28 20.24 -0.79 19.31
C SER A 28 21.49 -1.50 19.83
N LYS A 29 22.61 -1.25 19.16
CA LYS A 29 24.02 -1.28 19.60
C LYS A 29 24.88 -1.70 18.43
N ILE A 30 25.27 -0.73 17.62
CA ILE A 30 26.58 -0.59 16.96
C ILE A 30 26.57 0.84 16.40
N ILE A 31 27.65 1.53 16.66
CA ILE A 31 27.92 2.95 16.40
C ILE A 31 27.96 3.15 14.87
N ASN A 32 26.83 3.46 14.22
CA ASN A 32 26.70 4.04 12.84
C ASN A 32 25.22 4.14 12.35
N LYS A 33 24.30 4.64 13.20
CA LYS A 33 22.87 4.32 13.11
C LYS A 33 22.03 5.06 12.05
N ARG A 34 22.53 6.13 11.40
CA ARG A 34 21.81 6.86 10.33
C ARG A 34 22.07 6.28 8.93
N ILE A 35 23.28 5.78 8.68
CA ILE A 35 23.74 5.38 7.34
C ILE A 35 23.12 4.04 6.86
N THR A 36 22.41 3.29 7.70
CA THR A 36 21.89 1.94 7.34
C THR A 36 20.42 1.91 6.92
N LYS A 37 19.56 2.79 7.45
CA LYS A 37 18.12 2.78 7.15
C LYS A 37 17.81 3.41 5.79
N GLU A 38 18.41 4.55 5.48
CA GLU A 38 18.29 5.19 4.16
C GLU A 38 18.82 4.30 3.04
N LYS A 39 19.94 3.59 3.26
CA LYS A 39 20.45 2.61 2.30
C LYS A 39 19.49 1.44 2.06
N LEU A 40 18.84 0.94 3.11
CA LEU A 40 17.84 -0.12 2.97
C LEU A 40 16.59 0.37 2.20
N LEU A 41 16.12 1.57 2.51
CA LEU A 41 14.97 2.17 1.82
C LEU A 41 15.30 2.52 0.36
N ALA A 42 16.51 2.99 0.09
CA ALA A 42 17.03 3.14 -1.26
C ALA A 42 17.13 1.78 -1.98
N THR A 43 17.51 0.71 -1.27
CA THR A 43 17.53 -0.65 -1.84
C THR A 43 16.13 -1.10 -2.30
N PHE A 44 15.06 -0.73 -1.60
CA PHE A 44 13.69 -1.03 -2.07
C PHE A 44 13.35 -0.31 -3.37
N ARG A 45 13.86 0.92 -3.55
CA ARG A 45 13.73 1.65 -4.82
C ARG A 45 14.53 0.95 -5.92
N ASP A 46 15.76 0.55 -5.64
CA ASP A 46 16.61 -0.20 -6.58
C ASP A 46 16.00 -1.54 -6.97
N TRP A 47 15.26 -2.18 -6.06
CA TRP A 47 14.55 -3.44 -6.30
C TRP A 47 13.22 -3.26 -7.03
N LYS A 48 12.88 -2.04 -7.45
CA LYS A 48 11.59 -1.76 -8.12
C LYS A 48 10.41 -2.27 -7.30
N PHE A 49 10.52 -2.19 -5.97
CA PHE A 49 9.59 -2.84 -5.05
C PHE A 49 8.15 -2.39 -5.28
N MET A 50 7.92 -1.09 -5.49
CA MET A 50 6.59 -0.57 -5.75
C MET A 50 6.04 -1.02 -7.11
N GLU A 51 6.88 -1.10 -8.16
CA GLU A 51 6.50 -1.66 -9.46
C GLU A 51 6.04 -3.12 -9.32
N TYR A 52 6.81 -3.94 -8.60
CA TYR A 52 6.45 -5.33 -8.35
C TYR A 52 5.17 -5.46 -7.53
N LEU A 53 5.04 -4.68 -6.45
CA LEU A 53 3.86 -4.68 -5.59
C LEU A 53 2.60 -4.31 -6.38
N MET A 54 2.68 -3.28 -7.22
CA MET A 54 1.57 -2.85 -8.07
C MET A 54 1.27 -3.85 -9.19
N ASP A 55 2.27 -4.48 -9.83
CA ASP A 55 2.03 -5.55 -10.81
C ASP A 55 1.27 -6.71 -10.17
N VAL A 56 1.73 -7.23 -9.02
CA VAL A 56 1.06 -8.37 -8.36
C VAL A 56 -0.35 -8.01 -7.88
N ALA A 57 -0.55 -6.81 -7.31
CA ALA A 57 -1.85 -6.39 -6.80
C ALA A 57 -2.87 -6.08 -7.90
N SER A 58 -2.43 -5.62 -9.08
CA SER A 58 -3.30 -5.16 -10.17
C SER A 58 -3.44 -6.15 -11.33
N SER A 59 -2.59 -7.19 -11.38
CA SER A 59 -2.55 -8.21 -12.42
C SER A 59 -3.37 -9.45 -12.07
N ASN A 60 -3.98 -10.07 -13.07
CA ASN A 60 -4.68 -11.35 -12.93
C ASN A 60 -3.74 -12.58 -12.94
N LYS A 61 -2.43 -12.40 -13.21
CA LYS A 61 -1.46 -13.49 -13.37
C LYS A 61 -1.32 -14.40 -12.15
N HIS A 62 -1.59 -13.86 -10.96
CA HIS A 62 -1.32 -14.55 -9.68
C HIS A 62 -2.58 -15.11 -9.02
N GLY A 63 -3.75 -14.86 -9.61
CA GLY A 63 -5.05 -15.19 -9.02
C GLY A 63 -5.50 -14.20 -7.93
N ASP A 64 -6.82 -14.10 -7.78
CA ASP A 64 -7.49 -13.10 -6.95
C ASP A 64 -7.04 -13.12 -5.48
N ASP A 65 -6.77 -14.29 -4.91
CA ASP A 65 -6.33 -14.42 -3.51
C ASP A 65 -4.97 -13.77 -3.27
N ILE A 66 -4.03 -13.93 -4.21
CA ILE A 66 -2.69 -13.36 -4.08
C ILE A 66 -2.77 -11.85 -4.33
N ALA A 67 -3.46 -11.43 -5.39
CA ALA A 67 -3.65 -10.02 -5.69
C ALA A 67 -4.30 -9.26 -4.52
N THR A 68 -5.33 -9.84 -3.91
CA THR A 68 -6.01 -9.26 -2.74
C THR A 68 -5.05 -9.10 -1.56
N LYS A 69 -4.24 -10.12 -1.25
CA LYS A 69 -3.24 -10.02 -0.16
C LYS A 69 -2.22 -8.91 -0.40
N TYR A 70 -1.76 -8.74 -1.64
CA TYR A 70 -0.81 -7.69 -2.00
C TYR A 70 -1.46 -6.30 -1.97
N ALA A 71 -2.72 -6.18 -2.40
CA ALA A 71 -3.48 -4.95 -2.31
C ALA A 71 -3.73 -4.53 -0.85
N THR A 72 -4.08 -5.47 0.03
CA THR A 72 -4.20 -5.24 1.48
C THR A 72 -2.86 -4.83 2.08
N PHE A 73 -1.79 -5.56 1.76
CA PHE A 73 -0.45 -5.25 2.22
C PHE A 73 -0.01 -3.84 1.80
N PHE A 74 -0.32 -3.44 0.57
CA PHE A 74 -0.03 -2.10 0.08
C PHE A 74 -0.71 -1.02 0.92
N ILE A 75 -2.00 -1.15 1.23
CA ILE A 75 -2.71 -0.15 2.04
C ILE A 75 -2.20 -0.13 3.48
N ASP A 76 -1.89 -1.28 4.06
CA ASP A 76 -1.27 -1.34 5.38
C ASP A 76 0.10 -0.63 5.40
N LEU A 77 0.88 -0.78 4.32
CA LEU A 77 2.15 -0.09 4.14
C LEU A 77 1.95 1.43 4.07
N VAL A 78 0.98 1.91 3.28
CA VAL A 78 0.63 3.33 3.17
C VAL A 78 0.22 3.90 4.53
N ALA A 79 -0.75 3.26 5.20
CA ALA A 79 -1.30 3.74 6.46
C ALA A 79 -0.24 3.85 7.57
N ARG A 80 0.69 2.89 7.64
CA ARG A 80 1.77 2.89 8.63
C ARG A 80 2.91 3.85 8.27
N SER A 81 3.12 4.11 6.99
CA SER A 81 4.18 5.01 6.50
C SER A 81 3.77 6.49 6.52
N ALA A 82 2.46 6.77 6.54
CA ALA A 82 1.91 8.12 6.48
C ALA A 82 2.40 9.08 7.58
N SER A 83 2.87 8.56 8.72
CA SER A 83 3.43 9.36 9.83
C SER A 83 4.95 9.21 9.99
N ILE A 84 5.64 8.58 9.03
CA ILE A 84 7.08 8.30 9.08
C ILE A 84 7.75 8.96 7.88
N GLU A 85 8.46 10.07 8.12
CA GLU A 85 9.11 10.87 7.09
C GLU A 85 10.06 10.05 6.22
N GLU A 86 10.86 9.17 6.82
CA GLU A 86 11.82 8.36 6.07
C GLU A 86 11.14 7.36 5.12
N ALA A 87 9.91 6.91 5.43
CA ALA A 87 9.20 5.94 4.61
C ALA A 87 8.64 6.55 3.31
N ALA A 88 8.54 7.88 3.22
CA ALA A 88 8.07 8.58 2.03
C ALA A 88 8.92 8.27 0.78
N ILE A 89 10.21 7.96 0.96
CA ILE A 89 11.12 7.62 -0.15
C ILE A 89 10.67 6.38 -0.94
N VAL A 90 9.91 5.47 -0.32
CA VAL A 90 9.39 4.26 -0.97
C VAL A 90 8.29 4.60 -1.99
N PHE A 91 7.59 5.72 -1.77
CA PHE A 91 6.45 6.14 -2.57
C PHE A 91 6.79 7.23 -3.58
N HIS A 92 7.82 8.03 -3.30
CA HIS A 92 8.22 9.16 -4.14
C HIS A 92 8.52 8.72 -5.59
N GLY A 93 7.86 9.36 -6.55
CA GLY A 93 8.00 9.06 -7.98
C GLY A 93 7.20 7.85 -8.46
N HIS A 94 6.40 7.22 -7.61
CA HIS A 94 5.50 6.12 -7.95
C HIS A 94 4.01 6.49 -7.86
N GLU A 95 3.69 7.77 -7.67
CA GLU A 95 2.31 8.27 -7.53
C GLU A 95 1.45 7.85 -8.73
N HIS A 96 1.94 8.14 -9.95
CA HIS A 96 1.27 7.78 -11.19
C HIS A 96 1.16 6.27 -11.36
N LEU A 97 2.22 5.53 -11.07
CA LEU A 97 2.23 4.06 -11.14
C LEU A 97 1.12 3.46 -10.27
N ILE A 98 1.00 3.90 -9.01
CA ILE A 98 0.00 3.38 -8.07
C ILE A 98 -1.41 3.64 -8.59
N VAL A 99 -1.69 4.89 -8.99
CA VAL A 99 -3.02 5.30 -9.46
C VAL A 99 -3.38 4.59 -10.77
N ASP A 100 -2.47 4.61 -11.75
CA ASP A 100 -2.71 4.07 -13.09
C ASP A 100 -2.86 2.55 -13.04
N SER A 101 -2.03 1.84 -12.27
CA SER A 101 -2.16 0.38 -12.10
C SER A 101 -3.51 -0.02 -11.50
N MET A 102 -3.94 0.65 -10.43
CA MET A 102 -5.22 0.34 -9.78
C MET A 102 -6.41 0.74 -10.64
N LEU A 103 -6.35 1.88 -11.33
CA LEU A 103 -7.42 2.34 -12.21
C LEU A 103 -7.56 1.44 -13.44
N LYS A 104 -6.44 1.07 -14.08
CA LYS A 104 -6.45 0.12 -15.20
C LYS A 104 -7.05 -1.22 -14.79
N ALA A 105 -6.71 -1.71 -13.60
CA ALA A 105 -7.29 -2.95 -13.09
C ALA A 105 -8.77 -2.84 -12.73
N LEU A 106 -9.22 -1.68 -12.23
CA LEU A 106 -10.63 -1.41 -11.95
C LEU A 106 -11.47 -1.36 -13.26
N LEU A 107 -10.95 -0.66 -14.27
CA LEU A 107 -11.60 -0.50 -15.57
C LEU A 107 -11.58 -1.77 -16.41
N ASP A 108 -10.63 -2.67 -16.14
CA ASP A 108 -10.48 -3.95 -16.82
C ASP A 108 -10.44 -3.81 -18.35
N GLU A 109 -9.59 -2.90 -18.83
CA GLU A 109 -9.48 -2.56 -20.26
C GLU A 109 -9.18 -3.78 -21.16
N ASP A 110 -8.49 -4.78 -20.61
CA ASP A 110 -8.11 -6.01 -21.29
C ASP A 110 -9.16 -7.14 -21.14
N ASN A 111 -10.23 -6.93 -20.37
CA ASN A 111 -11.30 -7.91 -20.04
C ASN A 111 -10.76 -9.23 -19.47
N THR A 112 -9.71 -9.16 -18.66
CA THR A 112 -9.04 -10.36 -18.14
C THR A 112 -9.22 -10.57 -16.64
N ARG A 113 -9.84 -9.62 -15.94
CA ARG A 113 -10.00 -9.66 -14.47
C ARG A 113 -11.39 -10.07 -14.06
N THR A 114 -11.49 -10.68 -12.88
CA THR A 114 -12.78 -10.98 -12.26
C THR A 114 -13.44 -9.70 -11.73
N LEU A 115 -14.77 -9.74 -11.54
CA LEU A 115 -15.48 -8.66 -10.87
C LEU A 115 -14.91 -8.39 -9.47
N TRP A 116 -14.52 -9.44 -8.75
CA TRP A 116 -13.96 -9.32 -7.41
C TRP A 116 -12.62 -8.58 -7.42
N HIS A 117 -11.70 -8.97 -8.29
CA HIS A 117 -10.41 -8.30 -8.44
C HIS A 117 -10.59 -6.81 -8.75
N ARG A 118 -11.51 -6.46 -9.65
CA ARG A 118 -11.84 -5.07 -9.98
C ARG A 118 -12.34 -4.28 -8.77
N ILE A 119 -13.23 -4.88 -7.98
CA ILE A 119 -13.75 -4.26 -6.74
C ILE A 119 -12.61 -4.01 -5.75
N VAL A 120 -11.73 -5.00 -5.56
CA VAL A 120 -10.58 -4.87 -4.64
C VAL A 120 -9.65 -3.74 -5.09
N CYS A 121 -9.26 -3.67 -6.36
CA CYS A 121 -8.44 -2.58 -6.89
C CYS A 121 -9.12 -1.21 -6.70
N GLY A 122 -10.43 -1.13 -6.94
CA GLY A 122 -11.20 0.10 -6.71
C GLY A 122 -11.22 0.52 -5.22
N GLN A 123 -11.46 -0.42 -4.32
CA GLN A 123 -11.46 -0.16 -2.87
C GLN A 123 -10.08 0.26 -2.38
N THR A 124 -9.03 -0.42 -2.82
CA THR A 124 -7.64 -0.07 -2.53
C THR A 124 -7.31 1.34 -3.01
N LEU A 125 -7.70 1.70 -4.23
CA LEU A 125 -7.49 3.05 -4.77
C LEU A 125 -8.20 4.13 -3.93
N VAL A 126 -9.46 3.89 -3.55
CA VAL A 126 -10.22 4.80 -2.67
C VAL A 126 -9.52 4.96 -1.32
N GLN A 127 -9.07 3.87 -0.70
CA GLN A 127 -8.36 3.91 0.59
C GLN A 127 -7.04 4.67 0.51
N PHE A 128 -6.27 4.44 -0.56
CA PHE A 128 -5.01 5.15 -0.79
C PHE A 128 -5.24 6.67 -0.90
N LEU A 129 -6.23 7.09 -1.70
CA LEU A 129 -6.58 8.50 -1.87
C LEU A 129 -7.14 9.11 -0.59
N ASP A 130 -7.98 8.39 0.15
CA ASP A 130 -8.51 8.84 1.44
C ASP A 130 -7.38 9.10 2.43
N ILE A 131 -6.39 8.21 2.54
CA ILE A 131 -5.21 8.43 3.40
C ILE A 131 -4.44 9.66 2.93
N CYS A 132 -4.11 9.78 1.64
CA CYS A 132 -3.33 10.91 1.13
C CYS A 132 -4.11 12.24 1.25
N SER A 133 -5.44 12.24 1.17
CA SER A 133 -6.24 13.48 1.27
C SER A 133 -6.19 14.14 2.65
N ARG A 134 -5.82 13.39 3.70
CA ARG A 134 -5.81 13.87 5.08
C ARG A 134 -4.48 14.56 5.38
N PRO A 135 -4.47 15.84 5.81
CA PRO A 135 -3.23 16.54 6.13
C PRO A 135 -2.56 16.01 7.41
N THR A 136 -3.33 15.33 8.26
CA THR A 136 -2.84 14.71 9.50
C THR A 136 -3.38 13.30 9.65
N ILE A 137 -2.62 12.43 10.33
CA ILE A 137 -3.00 11.04 10.58
C ILE A 137 -2.66 10.63 12.01
N ILE A 138 -3.50 9.76 12.59
CA ILE A 138 -3.22 9.12 13.88
C ILE A 138 -2.19 8.02 13.61
N ASN A 139 -1.02 8.12 14.24
CA ASN A 139 -0.01 7.08 14.11
C ASN A 139 -0.51 5.79 14.79
N PRO A 140 -0.70 4.69 14.04
CA PRO A 140 -1.23 3.46 14.62
C PRO A 140 -0.32 2.89 15.71
N ALA A 141 0.99 3.17 15.70
CA ALA A 141 1.90 2.76 16.76
C ALA A 141 1.71 3.56 18.08
N GLN A 142 1.31 4.83 17.98
CA GLN A 142 0.96 5.65 19.15
C GLN A 142 -0.40 5.24 19.72
N ALA A 143 -1.35 4.89 18.84
CA ALA A 143 -2.69 4.48 19.24
C ALA A 143 -2.72 3.29 20.22
N TYR A 144 -1.81 2.32 20.07
CA TYR A 144 -1.69 1.19 21.02
C TYR A 144 -1.01 1.55 22.33
N THR A 145 -0.18 2.59 22.34
CA THR A 145 0.59 2.99 23.52
C THR A 145 -0.28 3.85 24.46
N ASP A 146 -1.13 4.69 23.89
CA ASP A 146 -1.92 5.68 24.64
C ASP A 146 -3.33 5.19 25.01
N MET A 147 -3.76 4.03 24.48
CA MET A 147 -5.00 3.36 24.92
C MET A 147 -4.95 2.94 26.40
N LEU A 148 -3.76 2.92 27.01
CA LEU A 148 -3.55 2.63 28.43
C LEU A 148 -3.56 3.89 29.33
N GLY A 149 -3.70 5.11 28.78
CA GLY A 149 -3.63 6.33 29.58
C GLY A 149 -4.29 7.55 28.95
N LEU A 150 -5.60 7.71 29.16
CA LEU A 150 -6.42 8.94 29.31
C LEU A 150 -6.01 10.27 28.62
N VAL A 151 -5.23 10.27 27.54
CA VAL A 151 -4.87 11.48 26.79
C VAL A 151 -5.30 11.31 25.33
N PRO A 152 -6.00 12.29 24.73
CA PRO A 152 -6.31 12.26 23.30
C PRO A 152 -5.01 12.18 22.49
N ILE A 153 -4.91 11.20 21.59
CA ILE A 153 -3.75 11.04 20.71
C ILE A 153 -3.71 12.25 19.77
N GLU A 154 -2.63 13.03 19.85
CA GLU A 154 -2.44 14.15 18.93
C GLU A 154 -2.13 13.62 17.52
N PRO A 155 -2.84 14.10 16.49
CA PRO A 155 -2.61 13.66 15.13
C PRO A 155 -1.26 14.19 14.62
N SER A 156 -0.46 13.31 14.00
CA SER A 156 0.82 13.68 13.40
C SER A 156 0.63 14.19 11.96
N PRO A 157 1.53 15.02 11.42
CA PRO A 157 1.50 15.41 10.01
C PRO A 157 1.55 14.18 9.09
N ASN A 158 0.70 14.17 8.05
CA ASN A 158 0.74 13.13 7.04
C ASN A 158 1.77 13.47 5.97
N VAL A 159 2.89 12.74 5.95
CA VAL A 159 3.99 12.98 5.00
C VAL A 159 3.62 12.61 3.57
N LEU A 160 2.59 11.77 3.38
CA LEU A 160 2.07 11.39 2.07
C LEU A 160 1.01 12.38 1.56
N HIS A 161 0.62 13.39 2.34
CA HIS A 161 -0.41 14.34 1.94
C HIS A 161 -0.06 15.08 0.65
N GLN A 162 1.21 15.45 0.49
CA GLN A 162 1.70 16.12 -0.72
C GLN A 162 1.55 15.26 -1.99
N MET A 163 1.48 13.93 -1.84
CA MET A 163 1.24 13.04 -2.98
C MET A 163 -0.20 13.12 -3.48
N PHE A 164 -1.15 13.58 -2.66
CA PHE A 164 -2.56 13.70 -3.04
C PHE A 164 -2.74 14.67 -4.20
N ASP A 165 -2.04 15.80 -4.18
CA ASP A 165 -2.10 16.80 -5.26
C ASP A 165 -1.58 16.23 -6.58
N VAL A 166 -0.49 15.46 -6.54
CA VAL A 166 0.07 14.76 -7.72
C VAL A 166 -0.92 13.73 -8.25
N CYS A 167 -1.54 12.96 -7.36
CA CYS A 167 -2.54 11.96 -7.74
C CYS A 167 -3.80 12.61 -8.34
N LEU A 168 -4.26 13.74 -7.81
CA LEU A 168 -5.39 14.50 -8.33
C LEU A 168 -5.14 15.00 -9.76
N CYS A 169 -3.91 15.44 -10.07
CA CYS A 169 -3.54 15.79 -11.44
C CYS A 169 -3.69 14.59 -12.41
N SER A 170 -3.27 13.39 -11.99
CA SER A 170 -3.46 12.15 -12.77
C SER A 170 -4.93 11.85 -13.01
N PHE A 171 -5.75 11.93 -11.96
CA PHE A 171 -7.20 11.71 -12.05
C PHE A 171 -7.91 12.74 -12.94
N MET A 172 -7.51 14.01 -12.86
CA MET A 172 -8.06 15.07 -13.72
C MET A 172 -7.73 14.83 -15.19
N SER A 173 -6.51 14.38 -15.49
CA SER A 173 -6.09 13.98 -16.84
C SER A 173 -6.90 12.76 -17.33
N LEU A 174 -7.04 11.74 -16.47
CA LEU A 174 -7.78 10.51 -16.76
C LEU A 174 -9.29 10.69 -16.85
N ARG A 175 -9.90 11.63 -16.11
CA ARG A 175 -11.34 11.91 -16.17
C ARG A 175 -11.74 12.47 -17.54
N HIS A 176 -10.89 13.31 -18.14
CA HIS A 176 -11.07 13.74 -19.53
C HIS A 176 -10.95 12.55 -20.48
N PHE A 177 -9.99 11.65 -20.26
CA PHE A 177 -9.82 10.44 -21.07
C PHE A 177 -10.99 9.46 -20.94
N ALA A 178 -11.50 9.23 -19.74
CA ALA A 178 -12.64 8.36 -19.47
C ALA A 178 -13.94 8.96 -20.04
N GLN A 179 -14.12 10.28 -19.98
CA GLN A 179 -15.23 10.95 -20.67
C GLN A 179 -15.13 10.82 -22.19
N ILE A 180 -13.94 10.99 -22.77
CA ILE A 180 -13.69 10.76 -24.20
C ILE A 180 -13.95 9.29 -24.56
N TYR A 181 -13.48 8.34 -23.76
CA TYR A 181 -13.69 6.91 -24.00
C TYR A 181 -15.17 6.52 -23.91
N ILE A 182 -15.89 6.95 -22.88
CA ILE A 182 -17.34 6.73 -22.74
C ILE A 182 -18.09 7.41 -23.88
N TYR A 183 -17.71 8.62 -24.28
CA TYR A 183 -18.28 9.30 -25.45
C TYR A 183 -18.04 8.50 -26.73
N VAL A 184 -16.82 8.00 -26.96
CA VAL A 184 -16.48 7.19 -28.14
C VAL A 184 -17.23 5.85 -28.14
N GLN A 185 -17.38 5.19 -26.99
CA GLN A 185 -18.14 3.93 -26.88
C GLN A 185 -19.65 4.15 -27.09
N ASN A 186 -20.20 5.27 -26.61
CA ASN A 186 -21.61 5.60 -26.78
C ASN A 186 -21.96 6.08 -28.21
N ASN A 187 -21.00 6.60 -28.98
CA ASN A 187 -21.19 7.04 -30.36
C ASN A 187 -20.81 5.98 -31.42
N LYS A 188 -20.47 4.76 -31.01
CA LYS A 188 -20.24 3.61 -31.92
C LYS A 188 -21.50 2.76 -32.14
N LYS A 189 -22.69 3.29 -31.83
CA LYS A 189 -23.98 2.68 -32.16
C LYS A 189 -24.62 3.37 -33.35
#